data_AF-A0A6B3B0Y3-F1
#
_entry.id   AF-A0A6B3B0Y3-F1
#
_cell.length_a   1.000
_cell.length_b   1.000
_cell.length_c   1.000
_cell.angle_alpha   90.00
_cell.angle_beta   90.00
_cell.angle_gamma   90.00
#
_symmetry.space_group_name_H-M   'P 1'
#
loop_
_entity.id
_entity.type
_entity.pdbx_description
1 polymer ?
#
loop_
_entity_poly.entity_id
_entity_poly.type
_entity_poly.pdbx_seq_one_letter_code
_entity_poly.pdbx_strand_id
1 'polypeptide(L)'
;MGIESDQLVYDYLSRVGDLAQRQQLPSGARMRLVAELRTEIDRRRTAQRAHTPGQVRRIIGTLGTPDELVAAAARAGASEPPEPPEIPEPRRARLPGRDPGADAPRGPGKGA
;
A
#
# COMPACT_ATOMS: atom_id res chain seq x y z
N MET A 1 -18.96 -17.81 0.59
CA MET A 1 -18.20 -17.66 -0.66
C MET A 1 -17.93 -16.16 -0.89
N GLY A 2 -16.85 -15.62 -0.34
CA GLY A 2 -16.43 -14.21 -0.56
C GLY A 2 -15.37 -14.06 -1.66
N ILE A 3 -14.88 -15.18 -2.19
CA ILE A 3 -13.73 -15.25 -3.09
C ILE A 3 -14.05 -14.65 -4.46
N GLU A 4 -15.26 -14.86 -4.99
CA GLU A 4 -15.71 -14.28 -6.26
C GLU A 4 -15.83 -12.75 -6.17
N SER A 5 -16.32 -12.25 -5.03
CA SER A 5 -16.37 -10.82 -4.75
C SER A 5 -14.97 -10.20 -4.72
N ASP A 6 -14.00 -10.90 -4.15
CA ASP A 6 -12.61 -10.45 -4.10
C ASP A 6 -11.95 -10.52 -5.48
N GLN A 7 -12.22 -11.56 -6.28
CA GLN A 7 -11.76 -11.67 -7.67
C GLN A 7 -12.19 -10.46 -8.51
N LEU A 8 -13.43 -10.00 -8.38
CA LEU A 8 -13.90 -8.80 -9.10
C LEU A 8 -13.10 -7.55 -8.75
N VAL A 9 -12.67 -7.41 -7.50
CA VAL A 9 -11.81 -6.29 -7.08
C VAL A 9 -10.43 -6.44 -7.69
N TYR A 10 -9.84 -7.64 -7.63
CA TYR A 10 -8.52 -7.91 -8.21
C TYR A 10 -8.50 -7.71 -9.74
N ASP A 11 -9.53 -8.16 -10.46
CA ASP A 11 -9.67 -7.97 -11.90
C ASP A 11 -9.74 -6.49 -12.27
N TYR A 12 -10.52 -5.72 -11.50
CA TYR A 12 -10.63 -4.28 -11.70
C TYR A 12 -9.30 -3.56 -11.46
N LEU A 13 -8.62 -3.85 -10.35
CA LEU A 13 -7.33 -3.25 -10.01
C LEU A 13 -6.23 -3.64 -11.01
N SER A 14 -6.24 -4.89 -11.49
CA SER A 14 -5.30 -5.37 -12.52
C SER A 14 -5.49 -4.57 -13.80
N ARG A 15 -6.74 -4.39 -14.24
CA ARG A 15 -7.06 -3.56 -15.42
C ARG A 15 -6.63 -2.10 -15.27
N VAL A 16 -6.80 -1.51 -14.09
CA VAL A 16 -6.31 -0.16 -13.79
C VAL A 16 -4.77 -0.11 -13.89
N GLY A 17 -4.08 -1.09 -13.30
CA GLY A 17 -2.62 -1.20 -13.37
C GLY A 17 -2.10 -1.31 -14.81
N ASP A 18 -2.74 -2.15 -15.63
CA ASP A 18 -2.38 -2.33 -17.04
C ASP A 18 -2.61 -1.06 -17.87
N LEU A 19 -3.70 -0.33 -17.63
CA LEU A 19 -3.98 0.94 -18.29
C LEU A 19 -3.00 2.02 -17.84
N ALA A 20 -2.70 2.11 -16.54
CA ALA A 20 -1.72 3.03 -16.01
C ALA A 20 -0.33 2.80 -16.60
N GLN A 21 0.06 1.53 -16.79
CA GLN A 21 1.29 1.18 -17.47
C GLN A 21 1.28 1.58 -18.94
N ARG A 22 0.18 1.32 -19.68
CA ARG A 22 0.06 1.70 -21.09
C ARG A 22 0.09 3.21 -21.30
N GLN A 23 -0.48 3.98 -20.38
CA GLN A 23 -0.41 5.45 -20.39
C GLN A 23 0.89 6.02 -19.83
N GLN A 24 1.89 5.15 -19.54
CA GLN A 24 3.21 5.53 -19.05
C GLN A 24 3.16 6.39 -17.77
N LEU A 25 2.19 6.14 -16.89
CA LEU A 25 2.14 6.85 -15.61
C LEU A 25 3.43 6.59 -14.81
N PRO A 26 3.95 7.60 -14.11
CA PRO A 26 5.07 7.41 -13.19
C PRO A 26 4.76 6.28 -12.20
N SER A 27 5.75 5.44 -11.89
CA SER A 27 5.57 4.27 -11.01
C SER A 27 4.95 4.64 -9.66
N GLY A 28 5.37 5.76 -9.06
CA GLY A 28 4.81 6.28 -7.81
C GLY A 28 3.33 6.65 -7.93
N ALA A 29 2.95 7.39 -8.97
CA ALA A 29 1.56 7.75 -9.24
C ALA A 29 0.68 6.52 -9.48
N ARG A 30 1.19 5.53 -10.22
CA ARG A 30 0.50 4.24 -10.45
C ARG A 30 0.28 3.48 -9.13
N MET A 31 1.30 3.39 -8.28
CA MET A 31 1.19 2.71 -6.98
C MET A 31 0.19 3.41 -6.06
N ARG A 32 0.22 4.76 -6.00
CA ARG A 32 -0.74 5.56 -5.23
C ARG A 32 -2.17 5.33 -5.73
N LEU A 33 -2.40 5.40 -7.04
CA LEU A 33 -3.72 5.15 -7.63
C LEU A 33 -4.29 3.79 -7.23
N VAL A 34 -3.50 2.72 -7.36
CA VAL A 34 -3.96 1.36 -7.03
C VAL A 34 -4.23 1.22 -5.52
N ALA A 35 -3.39 1.81 -4.67
CA ALA A 35 -3.56 1.76 -3.21
C ALA A 35 -4.81 2.53 -2.75
N GLU A 36 -5.05 3.71 -3.30
CA GLU A 36 -6.23 4.53 -3.02
C GLU A 36 -7.51 3.83 -3.45
N LEU A 37 -7.55 3.27 -4.66
CA LEU A 37 -8.72 2.52 -5.15
C LEU A 37 -8.98 1.27 -4.30
N ARG A 38 -7.95 0.53 -3.92
CA ARG A 38 -8.10 -0.63 -3.03
C ARG A 38 -8.71 -0.22 -1.70
N THR A 39 -8.22 0.86 -1.11
CA THR A 39 -8.68 1.38 0.18
C THR A 39 -10.13 1.84 0.10
N GLU A 40 -10.49 2.58 -0.95
CA GLU A 40 -11.84 3.10 -1.13
C GLU A 40 -12.87 1.99 -1.41
N ILE A 41 -12.51 0.98 -2.21
CA ILE A 41 -13.35 -0.20 -2.43
C ILE A 41 -13.59 -0.94 -1.11
N ASP A 42 -12.52 -1.21 -0.36
CA ASP A 42 -12.60 -1.92 0.92
C ASP A 42 -13.45 -1.16 1.96
N ARG A 43 -13.24 0.15 2.05
CA ARG A 43 -14.02 1.06 2.89
C ARG A 43 -15.51 1.00 2.55
N ARG A 44 -15.88 1.13 1.26
CA ARG A 44 -17.28 1.05 0.81
C ARG A 44 -17.89 -0.32 1.05
N ARG A 45 -17.11 -1.40 0.84
CA ARG A 45 -17.56 -2.77 1.11
C ARG A 45 -17.88 -2.98 2.59
N THR A 46 -16.99 -2.52 3.46
CA THR A 46 -17.19 -2.60 4.92
C THR A 46 -18.39 -1.77 5.36
N ALA A 47 -18.48 -0.52 4.90
CA ALA A 47 -19.58 0.38 5.25
C ALA A 47 -20.96 -0.14 4.83
N GLN A 48 -21.05 -0.79 3.66
CA GLN A 48 -22.31 -1.28 3.11
C GLN A 48 -22.58 -2.76 3.40
N ARG A 49 -21.67 -3.45 4.13
CA ARG A 49 -21.66 -4.93 4.28
C ARG A 49 -21.82 -5.65 2.92
N ALA A 50 -21.14 -5.13 1.91
CA ALA A 50 -21.22 -5.62 0.54
C ALA A 50 -20.29 -6.82 0.33
N HIS A 51 -20.80 -8.01 0.64
CA HIS A 51 -20.05 -9.27 0.56
C HIS A 51 -20.38 -10.09 -0.70
N THR A 52 -21.44 -9.74 -1.42
CA THR A 52 -21.87 -10.46 -2.62
C THR A 52 -21.31 -9.84 -3.91
N PRO A 53 -21.08 -10.64 -4.97
CA PRO A 53 -20.53 -10.14 -6.23
C PRO A 53 -21.36 -9.01 -6.86
N GLY A 54 -22.69 -9.08 -6.75
CA GLY A 54 -23.58 -8.04 -7.28
C GLY A 54 -23.43 -6.70 -6.57
N GLN A 55 -23.24 -6.70 -5.25
CA GLN A 55 -23.01 -5.47 -4.48
C GLN A 55 -21.63 -4.88 -4.78
N VAL A 56 -20.59 -5.72 -4.90
CA VAL A 56 -19.24 -5.26 -5.27
C VAL A 56 -19.22 -4.68 -6.68
N ARG A 57 -19.89 -5.30 -7.65
CA ARG A 57 -20.05 -4.73 -9.01
C ARG A 57 -20.69 -3.34 -8.97
N ARG A 58 -21.67 -3.12 -8.09
CA ARG A 58 -22.29 -1.81 -7.90
C ARG A 58 -21.29 -0.80 -7.35
N ILE A 59 -20.54 -1.16 -6.31
CA ILE A 59 -19.49 -0.30 -5.74
C ILE A 59 -18.46 0.09 -6.81
N ILE A 60 -17.92 -0.89 -7.54
CA ILE A 60 -16.97 -0.64 -8.63
C ILE A 60 -17.59 0.25 -9.71
N GLY A 61 -18.83 -0.01 -10.11
CA GLY A 61 -19.55 0.82 -11.07
C GLY A 61 -19.71 2.28 -10.62
N THR A 62 -19.81 2.55 -9.32
CA THR A 62 -19.85 3.93 -8.80
C THR A 62 -18.50 4.64 -8.76
N LEU A 63 -17.38 3.91 -8.87
CA LEU A 63 -16.04 4.50 -8.95
C LEU A 63 -15.71 5.01 -10.35
N GLY A 64 -16.36 4.44 -11.38
CA GLY A 64 -16.15 4.80 -12.78
C GLY A 64 -15.31 3.78 -13.52
N THR A 65 -14.95 4.11 -14.75
CA THR A 65 -14.18 3.19 -15.60
C THR A 65 -12.69 3.24 -15.26
N PRO A 66 -11.96 2.12 -15.43
CA PRO A 66 -10.52 2.09 -15.22
C PRO A 66 -9.75 3.14 -16.04
N ASP A 67 -10.22 3.43 -17.25
CA ASP A 67 -9.59 4.41 -18.15
C ASP A 67 -9.73 5.84 -17.61
N GLU A 68 -10.93 6.24 -17.21
CA GLU A 68 -11.19 7.57 -16.63
C GLU A 68 -10.35 7.82 -15.37
N LEU A 69 -10.22 6.81 -14.51
CA LEU A 69 -9.41 6.90 -13.30
C LEU A 69 -7.92 7.08 -13.60
N VAL A 70 -7.40 6.35 -14.58
CA VAL A 70 -6.00 6.49 -15.02
C VAL A 70 -5.77 7.84 -15.69
N ALA A 71 -6.69 8.30 -16.54
CA ALA A 71 -6.60 9.60 -17.19
C ALA A 71 -6.62 10.75 -16.17
N ALA A 72 -7.47 10.64 -15.13
CA ALA A 72 -7.49 11.59 -14.02
C ALA A 72 -6.17 11.59 -13.24
N ALA A 73 -5.63 10.41 -12.94
CA ALA A 73 -4.34 10.27 -12.26
C ALA A 73 -3.15 10.79 -13.08
N ALA A 74 -3.16 10.61 -14.40
CA ALA A 74 -2.15 11.16 -15.30
C ALA A 74 -2.13 12.69 -15.26
N ARG A 75 -3.30 13.32 -15.21
CA ARG A 75 -3.43 14.78 -15.08
C ARG A 75 -2.94 15.28 -13.72
N ALA A 76 -3.26 14.54 -12.64
CA ALA A 76 -2.81 14.89 -11.29
C ALA A 76 -1.28 14.75 -11.14
N GLY A 77 -0.70 13.65 -11.62
CA GLY A 77 0.73 13.38 -11.55
C GLY A 77 1.60 14.31 -12.39
N ALA A 78 1.04 14.99 -13.40
CA ALA A 78 1.76 16.01 -14.16
C ALA A 78 2.02 17.30 -13.35
N SER A 79 1.33 17.50 -12.22
CA SER A 79 1.49 18.69 -11.36
C SER A 79 2.40 18.45 -10.14
N GLU A 80 2.78 17.21 -9.86
CA GLU A 80 3.59 16.84 -8.68
C GLU A 80 5.04 16.55 -9.13
N PRO A 81 6.06 17.26 -8.62
CA PRO A 81 7.44 16.93 -8.92
C PRO A 81 7.75 15.49 -8.44
N PRO A 82 8.63 14.74 -9.12
CA PRO A 82 8.94 13.38 -8.74
C PRO A 82 9.62 13.37 -7.37
N GLU A 83 8.88 13.00 -6.32
CA GLU A 83 9.49 12.65 -5.04
C GLU A 83 10.33 11.37 -5.23
N PRO A 84 11.59 11.36 -4.75
CA PRO A 84 12.43 10.17 -4.85
C PRO A 84 11.78 9.02 -4.06
N PRO A 85 11.93 7.76 -4.53
CA PRO A 85 11.34 6.62 -3.85
C PRO A 85 11.91 6.49 -2.43
N GLU A 86 11.07 6.73 -1.42
CA GLU A 86 11.35 6.28 -0.05
C GLU A 86 11.39 4.76 -0.07
N ILE A 87 12.60 4.21 -0.16
CA ILE A 87 12.86 2.80 0.05
C ILE A 87 12.45 2.51 1.50
N PRO A 88 11.47 1.63 1.77
CA PRO A 88 11.14 1.27 3.15
C PRO A 88 12.39 0.66 3.76
N GLU A 89 13.02 1.36 4.71
CA GLU A 89 14.15 0.80 5.44
C GLU A 89 13.69 -0.54 6.05
N PRO A 90 14.47 -1.63 5.90
CA PRO A 90 14.12 -2.88 6.53
C PRO A 90 14.05 -2.64 8.04
N ARG A 91 12.84 -2.71 8.58
CA ARG A 91 12.56 -2.60 10.02
C ARG A 91 13.45 -3.61 10.73
N ARG A 92 14.61 -3.17 11.22
CA ARG A 92 15.52 -3.98 12.04
C ARG A 92 14.67 -4.52 13.19
N ALA A 93 14.40 -5.82 13.14
CA ALA A 93 13.77 -6.53 14.25
C ALA A 93 14.66 -6.32 15.47
N ARG A 94 14.24 -5.41 16.35
CA ARG A 94 14.85 -5.18 17.65
C ARG A 94 14.55 -6.42 18.48
N LEU A 95 15.50 -7.34 18.54
CA LEU A 95 15.46 -8.46 19.48
C LEU A 95 15.46 -7.88 20.90
N PRO A 96 14.48 -8.24 21.76
CA PRO A 96 14.45 -7.78 23.15
C PRO A 96 15.33 -8.66 24.06
N GLY A 97 16.06 -8.00 24.96
CA GLY A 97 16.45 -8.56 26.26
C GLY A 97 17.84 -9.20 26.36
N ARG A 98 18.83 -8.41 26.77
CA ARG A 98 19.97 -8.93 27.56
C ARG A 98 20.19 -7.95 28.70
N ASP A 99 19.69 -8.31 29.88
CA ASP A 99 19.78 -7.50 31.08
C ASP A 99 21.24 -7.28 31.52
N PRO A 100 21.55 -6.09 32.08
CA PRO A 100 22.85 -5.75 32.63
C PRO A 100 22.97 -6.26 34.07
N GLY A 101 23.97 -7.11 34.33
CA GLY A 101 24.29 -7.61 35.66
C GLY A 101 25.80 -7.68 35.87
N ALA A 102 26.46 -6.52 35.84
CA ALA A 102 27.86 -6.37 36.23
C ALA A 102 27.90 -5.81 37.66
N ASP A 103 27.97 -6.71 38.65
CA ASP A 103 28.38 -6.38 40.01
C ASP A 103 29.91 -6.57 40.09
N ALA A 104 30.63 -5.46 40.22
CA ALA A 104 32.07 -5.42 40.48
C ALA A 104 32.30 -5.38 42.00
N PRO A 105 33.51 -5.71 42.50
CA PRO A 105 34.39 -4.58 42.80
C PRO A 105 35.93 -4.81 42.66
N ARG A 106 36.57 -3.72 42.19
CA ARG A 106 37.83 -3.06 42.63
C ARG A 106 39.17 -3.84 42.75
N GLY A 107 40.19 -3.28 42.07
CA GLY A 107 41.64 -3.62 42.13
C GLY A 107 42.35 -3.22 43.44
N PRO A 108 43.70 -3.03 43.52
CA PRO A 108 44.51 -2.20 42.59
C PRO A 108 46.00 -2.61 42.33
N GLY A 109 46.60 -2.05 41.26
CA GLY A 109 47.90 -1.32 41.23
C GLY A 109 49.29 -1.97 41.49
N LYS A 110 50.27 -1.54 40.66
CA LYS A 110 51.77 -1.61 40.75
C LYS A 110 52.40 -3.01 40.57
N GLY A 111 53.47 -3.23 39.81
CA GLY A 111 54.53 -2.37 39.28
C GLY A 111 55.88 -2.85 39.82
N ALA A 112 56.66 -3.59 39.01
CA ALA A 112 58.12 -3.77 39.03
C ALA A 112 58.49 -4.80 37.95
#